data_AF-A0A351SPV7-F1
#
_entry.id   AF-A0A351SPV7-F1
#
_cell.length_a   1.000
_cell.length_b   1.000
_cell.length_c   1.000
_cell.angle_alpha   90.00
_cell.angle_beta   90.00
_cell.angle_gamma   90.00
#
_symmetry.space_group_name_H-M   'P 1'
#
loop_
_entity.id
_entity.type
_entity.pdbx_description
1 polymer ?
#
loop_
_entity_poly.entity_id
_entity_poly.type
_entity_poly.pdbx_seq_one_letter_code
_entity_poly.pdbx_strand_id
1 'polypeptide(L)'
;MPLNYLYACGLESQDLDKLKETTTDTIYEDLSLFEGIISENIKYMKDFGVTNFKDVVVKYPDIFIRDAESFRNVFSKFDKDDLIAKVAKNPAVFKKMVDFVDNN
;
A
#
# COMPACT_ATOMS: atom_id res chain seq x y z
N MET A 1 20.38 1.83 3.41
CA MET A 1 19.78 0.66 2.71
C MET A 1 18.60 1.19 1.93
N PRO A 2 18.37 0.73 0.69
CA PRO A 2 17.11 1.00 0.01
C PRO A 2 15.95 0.56 0.90
N LEU A 3 14.85 1.33 0.88
CA LEU A 3 13.61 1.04 1.61
C LEU A 3 13.66 1.11 3.15
N ASN A 4 14.74 1.61 3.76
CA ASN A 4 14.83 1.74 5.22
C ASN A 4 13.70 2.57 5.84
N TYR A 5 13.12 3.52 5.10
CA TYR A 5 12.00 4.33 5.56
C TYR A 5 10.73 3.48 5.85
N LEU A 6 10.60 2.30 5.24
CA LEU A 6 9.49 1.39 5.49
C LEU A 6 9.48 0.85 6.92
N TYR A 7 10.64 0.75 7.58
CA TYR A 7 10.70 0.45 9.01
C TYR A 7 10.01 1.52 9.85
N ALA A 8 10.18 2.80 9.51
CA ALA A 8 9.47 3.90 10.18
C ALA A 8 7.96 3.86 9.90
N CYS A 9 7.54 3.28 8.77
CA CYS A 9 6.14 3.02 8.46
C CYS A 9 5.56 1.84 9.25
N GLY A 10 6.41 1.01 9.86
CA GLY A 10 6.04 -0.13 10.69
C GLY A 10 6.24 -1.50 10.03
N LEU A 11 6.90 -1.56 8.87
CA LEU A 11 7.32 -2.83 8.26
C LEU A 11 8.52 -3.42 9.01
N GLU A 12 8.73 -4.72 8.85
CA GLU A 12 9.84 -5.47 9.46
C GLU A 12 10.77 -6.06 8.40
N SER A 13 11.93 -6.59 8.81
CA SER A 13 12.93 -7.12 7.87
C SER A 13 12.34 -8.21 6.97
N GLN A 14 11.53 -9.10 7.55
CA GLN A 14 10.82 -10.14 6.81
C GLN A 14 9.86 -9.61 5.74
N ASP A 15 9.32 -8.40 5.91
CA ASP A 15 8.42 -7.78 4.93
C ASP A 15 9.23 -7.21 3.76
N LEU A 16 10.40 -6.63 4.04
CA LEU A 16 11.31 -6.11 3.02
C LEU A 16 11.94 -7.25 2.20
N ASP A 17 12.30 -8.35 2.85
CA ASP A 17 12.80 -9.54 2.15
C ASP A 17 11.76 -10.08 1.16
N LYS A 18 10.49 -10.19 1.61
CA LYS A 18 9.38 -10.58 0.73
C LYS A 18 9.13 -9.59 -0.40
N LEU A 19 9.18 -8.28 -0.12
CA LEU A 19 9.06 -7.26 -1.17
C LEU A 19 10.11 -7.51 -2.26
N LYS A 20 11.38 -7.64 -1.87
CA LYS A 20 12.48 -7.88 -2.80
C LYS A 20 12.30 -9.17 -3.62
N GLU A 21 11.75 -10.22 -3.03
CA GLU A 21 11.50 -11.49 -3.72
C GLU A 21 10.28 -11.49 -4.64
N THR A 22 9.28 -10.64 -4.35
CA THR A 22 7.96 -10.68 -5.02
C THR A 22 7.74 -9.54 -6.00
N THR A 23 8.53 -8.48 -5.93
CA THR A 23 8.45 -7.32 -6.84
C THR A 23 9.46 -7.38 -7.97
N THR A 24 9.15 -6.74 -9.09
CA THR A 24 10.13 -6.50 -10.16
C THR A 24 11.15 -5.45 -9.75
N ASP A 25 12.31 -5.46 -10.42
CA ASP A 25 13.37 -4.46 -10.17
C ASP A 25 12.86 -3.02 -10.35
N THR A 26 11.99 -2.77 -11.35
CA THR A 26 11.38 -1.46 -11.58
C THR A 26 10.53 -1.00 -10.39
N ILE A 27 9.65 -1.86 -9.86
CA ILE A 27 8.84 -1.50 -8.69
C ILE A 27 9.74 -1.26 -7.48
N TYR A 28 10.77 -2.09 -7.31
CA TYR A 28 11.71 -1.95 -6.19
C TYR A 28 12.51 -0.62 -6.26
N GLU A 29 12.93 -0.22 -7.45
CA GLU A 29 13.56 1.08 -7.71
C GLU A 29 12.60 2.22 -7.40
N ASP A 30 11.38 2.17 -7.92
CA ASP A 30 10.35 3.19 -7.66
C ASP A 30 10.03 3.31 -6.16
N LEU A 31 9.96 2.18 -5.44
CA LEU A 31 9.80 2.16 -3.99
C LEU A 31 10.94 2.90 -3.27
N SER A 32 12.14 2.91 -3.85
CA SER A 32 13.31 3.62 -3.32
C SER A 32 13.37 5.09 -3.75
N LEU A 33 12.75 5.46 -4.88
CA LEU A 33 12.73 6.83 -5.40
C LEU A 33 11.60 7.67 -4.80
N PHE A 34 10.43 7.08 -4.58
CA PHE A 34 9.21 7.79 -4.18
C PHE A 34 8.88 7.66 -2.68
N GLU A 35 9.91 7.60 -1.83
CA GLU A 35 9.77 7.30 -0.39
C GLU A 35 8.74 8.20 0.33
N GLY A 36 8.71 9.49 -0.01
CA GLY A 36 7.79 10.45 0.61
C GLY A 36 6.32 10.17 0.29
N ILE A 37 6.02 9.89 -0.98
CA ILE A 37 4.67 9.56 -1.45
C ILE A 37 4.20 8.24 -0.82
N ILE A 38 5.05 7.23 -0.84
CA ILE A 38 4.73 5.90 -0.30
C ILE A 38 4.49 5.98 1.20
N SER A 39 5.33 6.72 1.93
CA SER A 39 5.18 6.94 3.37
C SER A 39 3.84 7.63 3.69
N GLU A 40 3.46 8.64 2.91
CA GLU A 40 2.18 9.33 3.09
C GLU A 40 0.99 8.40 2.85
N ASN A 41 1.04 7.59 1.79
CA ASN A 41 -0.01 6.62 1.46
C ASN A 41 -0.14 5.52 2.52
N ILE A 42 0.97 4.95 2.99
CA ILE A 42 0.96 3.96 4.08
C ILE A 42 0.40 4.58 5.36
N LYS A 43 0.83 5.80 5.70
CA LYS A 43 0.31 6.51 6.86
C LYS A 43 -1.20 6.73 6.75
N TYR A 44 -1.68 7.19 5.60
CA TYR A 44 -3.11 7.38 5.37
C TYR A 44 -3.89 6.08 5.55
N MET A 45 -3.42 4.96 4.98
CA MET A 45 -4.06 3.65 5.12
C MET A 45 -4.14 3.18 6.58
N LYS A 46 -3.08 3.43 7.37
CA LYS A 46 -3.06 3.14 8.81
C LYS A 46 -4.04 4.02 9.57
N ASP A 47 -4.02 5.33 9.32
CA ASP A 47 -4.90 6.31 9.96
C ASP A 47 -6.38 6.07 9.58
N PHE A 48 -6.63 5.49 8.40
CA PHE A 48 -7.95 5.05 7.98
C PHE A 48 -8.48 3.90 8.85
N GLY A 49 -7.59 3.06 9.39
CA GLY A 49 -7.93 1.95 10.29
C GLY A 49 -7.61 0.56 9.74
N VAL A 50 -6.87 0.44 8.62
CA VAL A 50 -6.52 -0.86 8.06
C VAL A 50 -5.37 -1.50 8.87
N THR A 51 -5.69 -2.56 9.62
CA THR A 51 -4.75 -3.18 10.56
C THR A 51 -3.73 -4.10 9.88
N ASN A 52 -4.10 -4.73 8.77
CA ASN A 52 -3.23 -5.61 7.98
C ASN A 52 -2.52 -4.87 6.83
N PHE A 53 -2.26 -3.57 6.97
CA PHE A 53 -1.63 -2.75 5.93
C PHE A 53 -0.30 -3.33 5.43
N LYS A 54 0.50 -3.99 6.30
CA LYS A 54 1.77 -4.62 5.92
C LYS A 54 1.58 -5.65 4.80
N ASP A 55 0.55 -6.49 4.91
CA ASP A 55 0.24 -7.50 3.90
C ASP A 55 -0.13 -6.87 2.55
N VAL A 56 -0.81 -5.72 2.60
CA VAL A 56 -1.19 -4.99 1.39
C VAL A 56 0.05 -4.39 0.73
N VAL A 57 0.93 -3.74 1.51
CA VAL A 57 2.19 -3.18 1.01
C VAL A 57 3.07 -4.26 0.39
N VAL A 58 3.24 -5.41 1.06
CA VAL A 58 4.10 -6.50 0.57
C VAL A 58 3.54 -7.13 -0.71
N LYS A 59 2.22 -7.33 -0.80
CA LYS A 59 1.61 -8.03 -1.95
C LYS A 59 1.31 -7.12 -3.14
N TYR A 60 1.04 -5.84 -2.89
CA TYR A 60 0.63 -4.86 -3.89
C TYR A 60 1.35 -3.51 -3.69
N PRO A 61 2.70 -3.50 -3.70
CA PRO A 61 3.48 -2.29 -3.43
C PRO A 61 3.29 -1.21 -4.49
N ASP A 62 3.01 -1.61 -5.74
CA ASP A 62 2.74 -0.73 -6.87
C ASP A 62 1.60 0.25 -6.61
N ILE A 63 0.59 -0.15 -5.84
CA ILE A 63 -0.54 0.70 -5.47
C ILE A 63 -0.09 1.94 -4.68
N PHE A 64 0.99 1.83 -3.91
CA PHE A 64 1.47 2.93 -3.07
C PHE A 64 2.32 3.95 -3.84
N ILE A 65 2.72 3.61 -5.07
CA ILE A 65 3.47 4.46 -5.99
C ILE A 65 2.49 5.32 -6.80
N ARG A 66 1.63 6.07 -6.09
CA ARG A 66 0.65 6.96 -6.69
C ARG A 66 0.49 8.22 -5.86
N ASP A 67 0.06 9.32 -6.46
CA ASP A 67 -0.13 10.56 -5.73
C ASP A 67 -1.15 10.40 -4.60
N ALA A 68 -0.97 11.18 -3.53
CA ALA A 68 -1.77 11.05 -2.31
C ALA A 68 -3.26 11.36 -2.54
N GLU A 69 -3.59 12.21 -3.51
CA GLU A 69 -4.99 12.56 -3.81
C GLU A 69 -5.70 11.36 -4.47
N SER A 70 -5.09 10.76 -5.48
CA SER A 70 -5.56 9.53 -6.13
C SER A 70 -5.68 8.37 -5.14
N PHE A 71 -4.70 8.20 -4.25
CA PHE A 71 -4.76 7.18 -3.20
C PHE A 71 -5.95 7.40 -2.26
N ARG A 72 -6.15 8.63 -1.76
CA ARG A 72 -7.29 8.99 -0.90
C ARG A 72 -8.62 8.84 -1.61
N ASN A 73 -8.68 9.15 -2.90
CA ASN A 73 -9.89 9.00 -3.69
C ASN A 73 -10.37 7.55 -3.71
N VAL A 74 -9.47 6.55 -3.70
CA VAL A 74 -9.88 5.13 -3.59
C VAL A 74 -10.74 4.90 -2.35
N PHE A 75 -10.29 5.37 -1.19
CA PHE A 75 -11.01 5.17 0.08
C PHE A 75 -12.33 5.95 0.15
N SER A 76 -12.45 7.08 -0.56
CA SER A 76 -13.68 7.88 -0.57
C SER A 76 -14.83 7.23 -1.32
N LYS A 77 -14.54 6.24 -2.20
CA LYS A 77 -15.55 5.55 -3.03
C LYS A 77 -16.25 4.40 -2.32
N PHE A 78 -15.78 4.00 -1.14
CA PHE A 78 -16.30 2.84 -0.43
C PHE A 78 -16.67 3.19 1.01
N ASP A 79 -17.61 2.44 1.58
CA ASP A 79 -17.89 2.52 3.00
C ASP A 79 -16.66 2.10 3.82
N LYS A 80 -16.34 2.90 4.84
CA LYS A 80 -15.11 2.73 5.62
C LYS A 80 -15.06 1.38 6.34
N ASP A 81 -16.13 0.99 7.03
CA ASP A 81 -16.14 -0.21 7.85
C ASP A 81 -16.17 -1.47 6.97
N ASP A 82 -16.93 -1.44 5.88
CA ASP A 82 -16.95 -2.52 4.89
C ASP A 82 -15.59 -2.69 4.19
N LEU A 83 -14.92 -1.59 3.82
CA LEU A 83 -13.58 -1.63 3.23
C LEU A 83 -12.59 -2.27 4.19
N ILE A 84 -12.52 -1.78 5.44
CA ILE A 84 -11.60 -2.31 6.45
C ILE A 84 -11.86 -3.80 6.67
N ALA A 85 -13.12 -4.21 6.83
CA ALA A 85 -13.48 -5.61 7.06
C ALA A 85 -13.11 -6.52 5.89
N LYS A 86 -13.28 -6.05 4.65
CA LYS A 86 -12.93 -6.83 3.45
C LYS A 86 -11.42 -6.93 3.22
N VAL A 87 -10.70 -5.82 3.38
CA VAL A 87 -9.23 -5.80 3.24
C VAL A 87 -8.56 -6.64 4.32
N ALA A 88 -9.07 -6.61 5.55
CA ALA A 88 -8.60 -7.46 6.65
C ALA A 88 -8.73 -8.96 6.34
N LYS A 89 -9.83 -9.37 5.66
CA LYS A 89 -10.04 -10.76 5.23
C LYS A 89 -9.20 -11.15 4.02
N ASN A 90 -9.04 -10.23 3.08
CA ASN A 90 -8.30 -10.48 1.84
C ASN A 90 -7.64 -9.18 1.31
N PRO A 91 -6.30 -9.05 1.44
CA PRO A 91 -5.54 -7.92 0.91
C PRO A 91 -5.81 -7.62 -0.58
N ALA A 92 -6.13 -8.65 -1.38
CA ALA A 92 -6.41 -8.50 -2.81
C ALA A 92 -7.65 -7.65 -3.10
N VAL A 93 -8.55 -7.48 -2.12
CA VAL A 93 -9.71 -6.61 -2.27
C VAL A 93 -9.28 -5.16 -2.49
N PHE A 94 -8.23 -4.70 -1.80
CA PHE A 94 -7.76 -3.33 -1.95
C PHE A 94 -7.27 -3.08 -3.38
N LYS A 95 -6.50 -4.03 -3.95
CA LYS A 95 -6.11 -3.96 -5.37
C LYS A 95 -7.32 -3.85 -6.30
N LYS A 96 -8.34 -4.69 -6.13
CA LYS A 96 -9.55 -4.64 -6.95
C LYS A 96 -10.30 -3.31 -6.84
N MET A 97 -10.27 -2.68 -5.67
CA MET A 97 -10.88 -1.36 -5.45
C MET A 97 -10.11 -0.28 -6.21
N VAL A 98 -8.79 -0.31 -6.16
CA VAL A 98 -7.92 0.59 -6.94
C VAL A 98 -8.18 0.41 -8.44
N ASP A 99 -8.14 -0.83 -8.92
CA ASP A 99 -8.43 -1.16 -10.33
C ASP A 99 -9.82 -0.65 -10.74
N PHE A 100 -10.83 -0.78 -9.87
CA PHE A 100 -12.17 -0.27 -10.15
C PHE A 100 -12.20 1.26 -10.27
N VAL A 101 -11.50 1.97 -9.39
CA VAL A 101 -11.46 3.44 -9.42
C VAL A 101 -10.65 3.96 -10.60
N ASP A 102 -9.61 3.26 -11.03
CA ASP A 102 -8.79 3.68 -12.17
C ASP A 102 -9.50 3.48 -13.53
N ASN A 103 -10.50 2.58 -13.57
CA ASN A 103 -11.28 2.28 -14.78
C ASN A 103 -12.63 3.03 -14.87
N ASN A 104 -12.96 3.92 -13.92
CA ASN A 104 -14.21 4.70 -13.88
C ASN A 104 -13.96 6.19 -13.72
#